data_AF-A0A3A5HB61-F1
#
_entry.id   AF-A0A3A5HB61-F1
#
_cell.length_a   1.000
_cell.length_b   1.000
_cell.length_c   1.000
_cell.angle_alpha   90.00
_cell.angle_beta   90.00
_cell.angle_gamma   90.00
#
_symmetry.space_group_name_H-M   'P 1'
#
loop_
_entity.id
_entity.type
_entity.pdbx_description
1 polymer ?
#
loop_
_entity_poly.entity_id
_entity_poly.type
_entity_poly.pdbx_seq_one_letter_code
_entity_poly.pdbx_strand_id
1 'polypeptide(L)'
;MFDIGLGELAIIALVAVLVLGPERLPEFAAQAGRFVRRMKGYADVARDELRRELGPEYSDLELRDLDPRNLVRKHITDAMALADDEPVREGLRPLAEGELPPYDADAT
;
A
#
# COMPACT_ATOMS: atom_id res chain seq x y z
N MET A 1 -8.99 -16.73 -7.48
CA MET A 1 -8.16 -17.92 -7.74
C MET A 1 -7.47 -18.25 -6.42
N PHE A 2 -7.57 -19.50 -5.95
CA PHE A 2 -7.63 -19.96 -4.54
C PHE A 2 -9.04 -19.91 -3.95
N ASP A 3 -9.83 -20.93 -4.32
CA ASP A 3 -11.02 -21.33 -3.57
C ASP A 3 -10.52 -22.36 -2.53
N ILE A 4 -10.20 -21.90 -1.31
CA ILE A 4 -9.78 -22.79 -0.21
C ILE A 4 -10.92 -22.79 0.78
N GLY A 5 -11.69 -23.88 0.78
CA GLY A 5 -12.69 -24.14 1.80
C GLY A 5 -12.09 -24.72 3.07
N LEU A 6 -12.96 -24.92 4.07
CA LEU A 6 -12.57 -25.57 5.33
C LEU A 6 -12.01 -26.99 5.10
N GLY A 7 -12.50 -27.69 4.06
CA GLY A 7 -12.03 -29.03 3.68
C GLY A 7 -10.60 -29.02 3.15
N GLU A 8 -10.27 -28.16 2.19
CA GLU A 8 -8.89 -28.04 1.69
C GLU A 8 -7.92 -27.62 2.81
N LEU A 9 -8.33 -26.69 3.69
CA LEU A 9 -7.51 -26.26 4.82
C LEU A 9 -7.18 -27.42 5.77
N ALA A 10 -8.15 -28.29 6.04
CA ALA A 10 -7.94 -29.48 6.88
C ALA A 10 -6.94 -30.47 6.25
N ILE A 11 -7.00 -30.65 4.92
CA ILE A 11 -6.04 -31.50 4.19
C ILE A 11 -4.64 -30.90 4.28
N ILE A 12 -4.49 -29.59 4.08
CA ILE A 12 -3.19 -28.90 4.19
C ILE A 12 -2.64 -29.06 5.61
N ALA A 13 -3.47 -28.87 6.63
CA ALA A 13 -3.06 -29.05 8.03
C ALA A 13 -2.62 -30.49 8.32
N LEU A 14 -3.34 -31.50 7.79
CA LEU A 14 -2.97 -32.90 7.93
C LEU A 14 -1.61 -33.18 7.28
N VAL A 15 -1.39 -32.71 6.05
CA VAL A 15 -0.11 -32.88 5.35
C VAL A 15 1.02 -32.19 6.13
N ALA A 16 0.80 -30.98 6.64
CA ALA A 16 1.78 -30.27 7.45
C ALA A 16 2.15 -31.06 8.72
N VAL A 17 1.16 -31.64 9.41
CA VAL A 17 1.39 -32.50 10.57
C VAL A 17 2.18 -33.76 10.20
N LEU A 18 1.91 -34.39 9.06
CA LEU A 18 2.63 -35.59 8.63
C LEU A 18 4.09 -35.29 8.27
N VAL A 19 4.35 -34.17 7.58
CA VAL A 19 5.70 -33.81 7.12
C VAL A 19 6.58 -33.30 8.27
N LEU A 20 6.04 -32.41 9.12
CA LEU A 20 6.79 -31.83 10.22
C LEU A 20 6.75 -32.70 11.49
N GLY A 21 5.68 -33.47 11.67
CA GLY A 21 5.34 -34.19 12.89
C GLY A 21 4.44 -33.37 13.84
N PRO A 22 3.45 -34.00 14.50
CA PRO A 22 2.52 -33.30 15.39
C PRO A 22 3.20 -32.66 16.61
N GLU A 23 4.29 -33.24 17.08
CA GLU A 23 5.05 -32.74 18.23
C GLU A 23 5.90 -31.51 17.89
N ARG A 24 6.40 -31.42 16.65
CA ARG A 24 7.31 -30.35 16.22
C ARG A 24 6.57 -29.13 15.67
N LEU A 25 5.40 -29.32 15.08
CA LEU A 25 4.58 -28.25 14.53
C LEU A 25 4.31 -27.10 15.53
N PRO A 26 3.88 -27.34 16.79
CA PRO A 26 3.69 -26.26 17.76
C PRO A 26 4.99 -25.55 18.12
N GLU A 27 6.12 -26.27 18.16
CA GLU A 27 7.43 -25.67 18.43
C GLU A 27 7.86 -24.72 17.30
N PHE A 28 7.69 -25.14 16.04
CA PHE A 28 7.96 -24.31 14.86
C PHE A 28 7.05 -23.09 14.80
N ALA A 29 5.74 -23.25 15.06
CA ALA A 29 4.80 -22.14 15.11
C ALA A 29 5.20 -21.12 16.19
N ALA A 30 5.60 -21.59 17.38
CA ALA A 30 6.07 -20.74 18.45
C ALA A 30 7.39 -20.03 18.10
N GLN A 31 8.33 -20.70 17.43
CA GLN A 31 9.56 -20.09 16.94
C GLN A 31 9.29 -18.99 15.90
N ALA A 32 8.43 -19.28 14.92
CA ALA A 32 8.01 -18.32 13.90
C ALA A 32 7.35 -17.09 14.54
N GLY A 33 6.43 -17.30 15.49
CA GLY A 33 5.78 -16.20 16.22
C GLY A 33 6.78 -15.34 16.99
N ARG A 34 7.75 -15.96 17.68
CA ARG A 34 8.84 -15.24 18.36
C ARG A 34 9.74 -14.49 17.38
N PHE A 35 10.00 -15.06 16.20
CA PHE A 35 10.79 -14.42 15.15
C PHE A 35 10.07 -13.18 14.60
N VAL A 36 8.80 -13.30 14.24
CA VAL A 36 7.98 -12.18 13.76
C VAL A 36 7.92 -11.06 14.80
N ARG A 37 7.73 -11.40 16.08
CA ARG A 37 7.72 -10.40 17.16
C ARG A 37 9.04 -9.65 17.29
N ARG A 38 10.17 -10.36 17.17
CA ARG A 38 11.51 -9.74 17.17
C ARG A 38 11.72 -8.84 15.95
N MET A 39 11.32 -9.30 14.77
CA MET A 39 11.43 -8.54 13.53
C MET A 39 10.58 -7.26 13.57
N LYS A 40 9.36 -7.35 14.13
CA LYS A 40 8.52 -6.17 14.39
C LYS A 40 9.22 -5.17 15.31
N GLY A 41 9.80 -5.64 16.41
CA GLY A 41 10.57 -4.79 17.32
C GLY A 41 11.72 -4.06 16.64
N TYR A 42 12.47 -4.74 15.76
CA TYR A 42 13.53 -4.10 14.97
C TYR A 42 13.00 -3.06 13.98
N ALA A 43 11.87 -3.35 13.32
CA ALA A 43 11.22 -2.40 12.43
C ALA A 43 10.68 -1.17 13.16
N ASP A 44 10.25 -1.32 14.42
CA ASP A 44 9.80 -0.19 15.26
C ASP A 44 11.00 0.67 15.69
N VAL A 45 12.11 0.06 16.13
CA VAL A 45 13.35 0.78 16.50
C VAL A 45 13.93 1.55 15.31
N ALA A 46 14.01 0.91 14.13
CA ALA A 46 14.49 1.57 12.92
C ALA A 46 13.59 2.76 12.55
N ARG A 47 12.26 2.61 12.65
CA ARG A 47 11.32 3.71 12.43
C ARG A 47 11.52 4.87 13.40
N ASP A 48 11.76 4.57 14.67
CA ASP A 48 12.04 5.60 15.68
C ASP A 48 13.34 6.37 15.40
N GLU A 49 14.36 5.70 14.86
CA GLU A 49 15.61 6.33 14.44
C GLU A 49 15.40 7.24 13.23
N LEU A 50 14.74 6.74 12.18
CA LEU A 50 14.41 7.56 11.00
C LEU A 50 13.57 8.80 11.37
N ARG A 51 12.58 8.66 12.28
CA ARG A 51 11.77 9.77 12.77
C ARG A 51 12.59 10.82 13.52
N ARG A 52 13.63 10.38 14.25
CA ARG A 52 14.53 11.27 15.00
C ARG A 52 15.49 12.03 14.07
N GLU A 53 16.01 11.37 13.04
CA GLU A 53 17.00 11.96 12.13
C GLU A 53 16.39 12.82 11.02
N LEU A 54 15.26 12.39 10.43
CA LEU A 54 14.65 13.07 9.29
C LEU A 54 13.55 14.07 9.69
N GLY A 55 13.17 14.11 10.97
CA GLY A 55 12.13 14.97 11.49
C GLY A 55 10.70 14.42 11.27
N PRO A 56 9.69 15.02 11.93
CA PRO A 56 8.30 14.53 11.92
C PRO A 56 7.63 14.52 10.53
N GLU A 57 8.21 15.15 9.52
CA GLU A 57 7.68 15.25 8.16
C GLU A 57 7.73 13.91 7.39
N TYR A 58 8.63 12.98 7.75
CA TYR A 58 8.71 11.62 7.18
C TYR A 58 8.03 10.56 8.04
N SER A 59 7.37 10.99 9.11
CA SER A 59 6.80 10.09 10.11
C SER A 59 5.54 9.34 9.67
N ASP A 60 4.99 9.74 8.53
CA ASP A 60 3.84 9.13 7.85
C ASP A 60 4.21 8.02 6.86
N LEU A 61 5.49 7.64 6.75
CA LEU A 61 5.89 6.39 6.11
C LEU A 61 5.53 5.20 7.03
N GLU A 62 4.25 5.06 7.32
CA GLU A 62 3.71 3.87 7.95
C GLU A 62 3.76 2.74 6.94
N LEU A 63 4.63 1.76 7.18
CA LEU A 63 4.62 0.47 6.47
C LEU A 63 3.26 -0.26 6.53
N ARG A 64 2.26 0.26 7.27
CA ARG A 64 0.87 -0.20 7.25
C ARG A 64 0.18 0.08 5.91
N ASP A 65 0.74 0.96 5.09
CA ASP A 65 0.36 1.22 3.70
C ASP A 65 1.10 0.32 2.67
N LEU A 66 1.77 -0.76 3.09
CA LEU A 66 2.21 -1.82 2.16
C LEU A 66 1.06 -2.70 1.64
N ASP A 67 -0.17 -2.23 1.69
CA ASP A 67 -1.21 -2.68 0.77
C ASP A 67 -1.17 -1.70 -0.42
N PRO A 68 -0.65 -2.12 -1.61
CA PRO A 68 -0.37 -1.20 -2.72
C PRO A 68 -1.61 -0.40 -3.15
N ARG A 69 -2.81 -0.89 -2.83
CA ARG A 69 -4.07 -0.19 -3.07
C ARG A 69 -4.30 1.02 -2.17
N ASN A 70 -3.93 0.95 -0.90
CA ASN A 70 -4.17 2.04 0.05
C ASN A 70 -3.16 3.18 -0.16
N LEU A 71 -1.89 2.84 -0.43
CA LEU A 71 -0.85 3.80 -0.81
C LEU A 71 -1.22 4.61 -2.06
N VAL A 72 -1.67 3.92 -3.12
CA VAL A 72 -2.10 4.56 -4.38
C VAL A 72 -3.33 5.42 -4.15
N ARG A 73 -4.30 4.95 -3.36
CA ARG A 73 -5.49 5.73 -3.03
C ARG A 73 -5.15 7.02 -2.27
N LYS A 74 -4.24 6.96 -1.29
CA LYS A 74 -3.79 8.13 -0.53
C LYS A 74 -3.07 9.13 -1.45
N HIS A 75 -2.17 8.66 -2.31
CA HIS A 75 -1.46 9.53 -3.26
C HIS A 75 -2.37 10.16 -4.33
N ILE A 76 -3.37 9.42 -4.84
CA ILE A 76 -4.36 9.99 -5.78
C ILE A 76 -5.25 11.02 -5.07
N THR A 77 -5.68 10.73 -3.84
CA THR A 77 -6.53 11.65 -3.08
C THR A 77 -5.79 12.94 -2.71
N ASP A 78 -4.54 12.84 -2.28
CA ASP A 78 -3.68 14.00 -2.00
C ASP A 78 -3.40 14.79 -3.29
N ALA A 79 -3.13 14.12 -4.42
CA ALA A 79 -2.95 14.78 -5.71
C ALA A 79 -4.22 15.50 -6.19
N MET A 80 -5.40 14.96 -5.92
CA MET A 80 -6.68 15.62 -6.22
C MET A 80 -6.94 16.79 -5.28
N ALA A 81 -6.64 16.66 -3.98
CA ALA A 81 -6.81 17.74 -3.01
C ALA A 81 -5.88 18.93 -3.29
N LEU A 82 -4.68 18.67 -3.81
CA LEU A 82 -3.75 19.69 -4.30
C LEU A 82 -4.19 20.28 -5.65
N ALA A 83 -4.90 19.51 -6.48
CA ALA A 83 -5.44 19.97 -7.76
C ALA A 83 -6.70 20.84 -7.59
N ASP A 84 -7.44 20.70 -6.49
CA ASP A 84 -8.58 21.55 -6.15
C ASP A 84 -8.17 23.01 -5.80
N ASP A 85 -6.87 23.28 -5.63
CA ASP A 85 -6.30 24.64 -5.41
C ASP A 85 -5.67 25.25 -6.67
N GLU A 86 -5.68 24.57 -7.83
CA GLU A 86 -5.36 25.21 -9.11
C GLU A 86 -6.62 25.81 -9.76
N PRO A 87 -6.59 27.08 -10.21
CA PRO A 87 -7.70 27.63 -10.99
C PRO A 87 -7.86 26.76 -12.24
N VAL A 88 -9.08 26.26 -12.44
CA VAL A 88 -9.50 25.45 -13.59
C VAL A 88 -8.81 25.96 -14.86
N ARG A 89 -7.78 25.24 -15.33
CA ARG A 89 -7.12 25.55 -16.60
C ARG A 89 -8.15 25.35 -17.70
N GLU A 90 -8.72 26.46 -18.16
CA GLU A 90 -9.78 26.62 -19.16
C GLU A 90 -9.41 26.08 -20.57
N GLY A 91 -8.30 25.34 -20.70
CA GLY A 91 -7.76 24.85 -21.98
C GLY A 91 -7.96 23.36 -22.26
N LEU A 92 -8.54 22.58 -21.35
CA LEU A 92 -8.72 21.12 -21.53
C LEU A 92 -10.19 20.68 -21.56
N ARG A 93 -11.13 21.64 -21.54
CA ARG A 93 -12.54 21.31 -21.75
C ARG A 93 -12.73 20.91 -23.22
N PRO A 94 -13.42 19.79 -23.51
CA PRO A 94 -13.87 19.49 -24.86
C PRO A 94 -14.70 20.66 -25.40
N LEU A 95 -14.30 21.20 -26.55
CA LEU A 95 -15.01 22.30 -27.21
C LEU A 95 -16.47 21.90 -27.42
N ALA A 96 -17.41 22.80 -27.12
CA ALA A 96 -18.81 22.56 -27.39
C ALA A 96 -19.06 22.49 -28.91
N GLU A 97 -20.08 21.74 -29.34
CA GLU A 97 -20.39 21.58 -30.76
C GLU A 97 -20.71 22.95 -31.40
N GLY A 98 -19.84 23.43 -32.28
CA GLY A 98 -19.92 24.75 -32.91
C GLY A 98 -19.03 25.84 -32.31
N GLU A 99 -18.25 25.53 -31.27
CA GLU A 99 -17.27 26.46 -30.69
C GLU A 99 -15.96 26.43 -31.48
N LEU A 100 -15.57 27.57 -32.04
CA LEU A 100 -14.33 27.67 -32.81
C LEU A 100 -13.14 27.76 -31.85
N PRO A 101 -12.09 26.94 -32.05
CA PRO A 101 -10.90 27.03 -31.21
C PRO A 101 -10.30 28.44 -31.35
N PRO A 102 -9.74 28.99 -30.25
CA PRO A 102 -9.09 30.28 -30.29
C PRO A 102 -7.94 30.21 -31.30
N TYR A 103 -7.99 31.06 -32.33
CA TYR A 103 -6.92 31.19 -33.31
C TYR A 103 -6.18 32.50 -33.07
N ASP A 104 -4.86 32.44 -33.19
CA ASP A 104 -3.99 33.61 -33.06
C ASP A 104 -3.85 34.27 -34.43
N ALA A 105 -4.36 35.49 -34.55
CA ALA A 105 -4.36 36.26 -35.81
C ALA A 105 -2.98 36.90 -36.10
N ASP A 106 -2.06 36.90 -35.13
CA ASP A 106 -0.73 37.50 -35.25
C ASP A 106 0.35 36.48 -35.67
N ALA A 107 -0.03 35.22 -35.91
CA ALA A 107 0.88 34.21 -36.46
C ALA A 107 1.15 34.48 -37.96
N THR A 108 2.25 35.16 -38.28
CA THR A 108 2.81 35.33 -39.64
C THR A 108 4.27 34.89 -39.68
#